data_AF-G3AKE4-F1
#
_entry.id   AF-G3AKE4-F1
#
_cell.length_a   1.000
_cell.length_b   1.000
_cell.length_c   1.000
_cell.angle_alpha   90.00
_cell.angle_beta   90.00
_cell.angle_gamma   90.00
#
_symmetry.space_group_name_H-M   'P 1'
#
loop_
_entity.id
_entity.type
_entity.pdbx_description
1 polymer ?
#
loop_
_entity_poly.entity_id
_entity_poly.type
_entity_poly.pdbx_seq_one_letter_code
_entity_poly.pdbx_strand_id
1 'polypeptide(L)'
;MEKDQSKESRLTGRQAYEAMGEPKTILAPMVDHSELAWRILSRRYGAQLCFTPMFHARLFVTDPKYRARMWSTMDGDSKVDRPLVVQFCANDPEYLLKAAKLVEDKCDAIDLNLGCPQGIARKGNYGAFLMEKWDLIHKLIRTLHDNLSIPVTAKIRIYDDWEKSLDYAKMVLDAGAQFITIHGRTREMKGQATGLANWKILKYLRDNLPSDQVFFANGNILYPNDLQRCERETTCDAVMSAEGNLYNPGVFWTESEDKDKQFARVDVMLREYFEIVKQCEGHASRSAMKPHFFKLLHAFLNVHKELRPEIGKTSVHASFDEWEAIVKRVESLVAQIYEQPDIEELDVIVDGPIESWGGSYKKVPYWRCQPYFRTVDGEKQNTRLLKVAGEKELVKSSSTSLENGKRTIDEESADQGNVKRRAVIEENREEQ
;
A
#
# COMPACT_ATOMS: atom_id res chain seq x y z
N MET A 1 26.49 -29.13 36.41
CA MET A 1 26.81 -27.96 35.57
C MET A 1 26.79 -28.44 34.13
N GLU A 2 25.59 -28.47 33.55
CA GLU A 2 25.41 -28.77 32.13
C GLU A 2 25.53 -27.46 31.37
N LYS A 3 26.38 -27.49 30.33
CA LYS A 3 26.79 -26.31 29.57
C LYS A 3 25.61 -25.71 28.83
N ASP A 4 25.45 -24.41 29.05
CA ASP A 4 24.65 -23.47 28.27
C ASP A 4 24.89 -23.71 26.77
N GLN A 5 23.90 -24.27 26.08
CA GLN A 5 23.91 -24.34 24.63
C GLN A 5 23.77 -22.90 24.14
N SER A 6 24.84 -22.39 23.51
CA SER A 6 24.89 -21.07 22.91
C SER A 6 23.63 -20.83 22.07
N LYS A 7 22.71 -19.98 22.55
CA LYS A 7 21.73 -19.32 21.69
C LYS A 7 22.54 -18.62 20.60
N GLU A 8 22.49 -19.10 19.37
CA GLU A 8 22.98 -18.35 18.22
C GLU A 8 22.43 -16.92 18.33
N SER A 9 23.32 -15.94 18.27
CA SER A 9 22.93 -14.54 18.40
C SER A 9 21.96 -14.20 17.27
N ARG A 10 20.72 -13.83 17.61
CA ARG A 10 19.72 -13.39 16.64
C ARG A 10 20.29 -12.29 15.76
N LEU A 11 20.11 -12.41 14.45
CA LEU A 11 20.58 -11.41 13.48
C LEU A 11 20.02 -10.03 13.85
N THR A 12 20.89 -9.02 13.77
CA THR A 12 20.47 -7.61 13.85
C THR A 12 19.56 -7.23 12.67
N GLY A 13 18.93 -6.06 12.70
CA GLY A 13 18.04 -5.60 11.62
C GLY A 13 18.73 -5.61 10.24
N ARG A 14 19.90 -4.97 10.12
CA ARG A 14 20.63 -4.93 8.85
C ARG A 14 21.03 -6.33 8.36
N GLN A 15 21.59 -7.15 9.25
CA GLN A 15 22.00 -8.53 8.91
C GLN A 15 20.82 -9.41 8.46
N ALA A 16 19.65 -9.26 9.09
CA ALA A 16 18.47 -10.00 8.68
C ALA A 16 17.96 -9.55 7.29
N TYR A 17 18.03 -8.26 6.98
CA TYR A 17 17.70 -7.73 5.66
C TYR A 17 18.67 -8.22 4.58
N GLU A 18 19.97 -8.25 4.87
CA GLU A 18 21.00 -8.84 4.01
C GLU A 18 20.77 -10.35 3.79
N ALA A 19 20.43 -11.09 4.84
CA ALA A 19 20.11 -12.51 4.76
C ALA A 19 18.87 -12.80 3.90
N MET A 20 17.96 -11.82 3.75
CA MET A 20 16.81 -11.87 2.84
C MET A 20 17.15 -11.45 1.40
N GLY A 21 18.41 -11.16 1.08
CA GLY A 21 18.87 -10.76 -0.25
C GLY A 21 18.64 -9.28 -0.56
N GLU A 22 18.56 -8.43 0.46
CA GLU A 22 18.41 -6.97 0.34
C GLU A 22 17.29 -6.53 -0.62
N PRO A 23 16.05 -7.03 -0.43
CA PRO A 23 14.94 -6.78 -1.35
C PRO A 23 14.67 -5.27 -1.49
N LYS A 24 14.51 -4.82 -2.73
CA LYS A 24 14.24 -3.43 -3.15
C LYS A 24 12.78 -3.17 -3.46
N THR A 25 12.05 -4.20 -3.91
CA THR A 25 10.63 -4.11 -4.28
C THR A 25 9.78 -4.98 -3.36
N ILE A 26 8.82 -4.35 -2.68
CA ILE A 26 8.04 -5.00 -1.63
C ILE A 26 6.55 -4.97 -1.94
N LEU A 27 5.93 -6.14 -2.02
CA LEU A 27 4.47 -6.27 -2.05
C LEU A 27 3.89 -5.99 -0.66
N ALA A 28 3.07 -4.95 -0.55
CA ALA A 28 2.45 -4.55 0.71
C ALA A 28 1.42 -5.58 1.23
N PRO A 29 1.19 -5.61 2.55
CA PRO A 29 0.09 -6.35 3.12
C PRO A 29 -1.24 -5.66 2.79
N MET A 30 -2.16 -6.41 2.18
CA MET A 30 -3.48 -5.93 1.80
C MET A 30 -4.52 -6.95 2.26
N VAL A 31 -5.49 -6.47 3.07
CA VAL A 31 -6.59 -7.32 3.56
C VAL A 31 -7.29 -7.95 2.37
N ASP A 32 -7.35 -9.28 2.35
CA ASP A 32 -7.96 -10.11 1.30
C ASP A 32 -7.39 -9.92 -0.12
N HIS A 33 -6.17 -9.35 -0.27
CA HIS A 33 -5.59 -9.05 -1.59
C HIS A 33 -4.10 -9.38 -1.78
N SER A 34 -3.35 -9.72 -0.72
CA SER A 34 -1.94 -10.14 -0.82
C SER A 34 -1.75 -11.61 -0.40
N GLU A 35 -2.75 -12.43 -0.69
CA GLU A 35 -2.79 -13.87 -0.56
C GLU A 35 -1.79 -14.58 -1.51
N LEU A 36 -1.56 -15.88 -1.26
CA LEU A 36 -0.51 -16.66 -1.93
C LEU A 36 -0.49 -16.50 -3.45
N ALA A 37 -1.64 -16.63 -4.11
CA ALA A 37 -1.70 -16.53 -5.57
C ALA A 37 -1.23 -15.17 -6.08
N TRP A 38 -1.62 -14.08 -5.40
CA TRP A 38 -1.16 -12.74 -5.74
C TRP A 38 0.31 -12.51 -5.43
N ARG A 39 0.84 -13.11 -4.36
CA ARG A 39 2.28 -13.06 -4.05
C ARG A 39 3.10 -13.77 -5.12
N ILE A 40 2.68 -14.97 -5.55
CA ILE A 40 3.32 -15.71 -6.64
C ILE A 40 3.29 -14.87 -7.93
N LEU A 41 2.14 -14.30 -8.29
CA LEU A 41 2.02 -13.43 -9.45
C LEU A 41 2.97 -12.24 -9.33
N SER A 42 2.93 -11.52 -8.21
CA SER A 42 3.77 -10.33 -8.00
C SER A 42 5.27 -10.65 -8.07
N ARG A 43 5.70 -11.81 -7.60
CA ARG A 43 7.10 -12.27 -7.73
C ARG A 43 7.52 -12.46 -9.18
N ARG A 44 6.65 -13.01 -10.03
CA ARG A 44 6.89 -13.15 -11.47
C ARG A 44 7.05 -11.80 -12.19
N TYR A 45 6.56 -10.72 -11.57
CA TYR A 45 6.68 -9.35 -12.07
C TYR A 45 7.60 -8.47 -11.20
N GLY A 46 8.54 -9.09 -10.47
CA GLY A 46 9.66 -8.39 -9.85
C GLY A 46 9.49 -8.06 -8.36
N ALA A 47 8.48 -8.56 -7.65
CA ALA A 47 8.44 -8.45 -6.18
C ALA A 47 9.50 -9.34 -5.53
N GLN A 48 10.36 -8.77 -4.70
CA GLN A 48 11.46 -9.48 -4.05
C GLN A 48 11.11 -9.91 -2.62
N LEU A 49 10.36 -9.09 -1.88
CA LEU A 49 9.80 -9.41 -0.57
C LEU A 49 8.28 -9.24 -0.62
N CYS A 50 7.54 -10.19 -0.03
CA CYS A 50 6.09 -10.10 0.01
C CYS A 50 5.58 -10.17 1.44
N PHE A 51 4.45 -9.51 1.68
CA PHE A 51 3.72 -9.58 2.94
C PHE A 51 2.41 -10.34 2.74
N THR A 52 2.02 -11.13 3.73
CA THR A 52 0.69 -11.76 3.76
C THR A 52 -0.42 -10.71 3.86
N PRO A 53 -1.70 -11.09 3.68
CA PRO A 53 -2.79 -10.26 4.16
C PRO A 53 -2.64 -10.03 5.66
N MET A 54 -3.25 -8.95 6.17
CA MET A 54 -3.29 -8.68 7.60
C MET A 54 -4.21 -9.68 8.30
N PHE A 55 -3.66 -10.50 9.19
CA PHE A 55 -4.41 -11.49 9.98
C PHE A 55 -4.76 -10.97 11.37
N HIS A 56 -5.97 -11.27 11.84
CA HIS A 56 -6.36 -10.93 13.21
C HIS A 56 -5.78 -11.94 14.20
N ALA A 57 -4.80 -11.55 15.02
CA ALA A 57 -4.03 -12.48 15.86
C ALA A 57 -4.92 -13.36 16.77
N ARG A 58 -5.87 -12.75 17.50
CA ARG A 58 -6.81 -13.52 18.35
C ARG A 58 -7.60 -14.56 17.57
N LEU A 59 -8.23 -14.19 16.45
CA LEU A 59 -8.99 -15.13 15.62
C LEU A 59 -8.10 -16.20 15.01
N PHE A 60 -6.88 -15.82 14.59
CA PHE A 60 -5.90 -16.76 14.06
C PHE A 60 -5.52 -17.84 15.09
N VAL A 61 -5.54 -17.53 16.39
CA VAL A 61 -5.32 -18.51 17.47
C VAL A 61 -6.60 -19.29 17.77
N THR A 62 -7.71 -18.60 18.03
CA THR A 62 -8.90 -19.20 18.66
C THR A 62 -9.89 -19.81 17.69
N ASP A 63 -9.83 -19.46 16.40
CA ASP A 63 -10.75 -19.95 15.37
C ASP A 63 -9.97 -20.70 14.27
N PRO A 64 -9.91 -22.05 14.34
CA PRO A 64 -9.27 -22.87 13.32
C PRO A 64 -9.87 -22.69 11.92
N LYS A 65 -11.16 -22.36 11.80
CA LYS A 65 -11.81 -22.12 10.50
C LYS A 65 -11.34 -20.79 9.91
N TYR A 66 -11.21 -19.74 10.74
CA TYR A 66 -10.60 -18.48 10.32
C TYR A 66 -9.16 -18.72 9.83
N ARG A 67 -8.35 -19.44 10.61
CA ARG A 67 -6.96 -19.74 10.24
C ARG A 67 -6.87 -20.53 8.93
N ALA A 68 -7.63 -21.61 8.78
CA ALA A 68 -7.64 -22.42 7.55
C ALA A 68 -8.19 -21.67 6.32
N ARG A 69 -9.02 -20.64 6.52
CA ARG A 69 -9.49 -19.79 5.43
C ARG A 69 -8.42 -18.81 4.95
N MET A 70 -7.63 -18.28 5.87
CA MET A 70 -6.63 -17.24 5.60
C MET A 70 -5.24 -17.78 5.27
N TRP A 71 -4.93 -19.00 5.73
CA TRP A 71 -3.61 -19.63 5.62
C TRP A 71 -3.71 -20.98 4.90
N SER A 72 -2.96 -21.10 3.81
CA SER A 72 -2.72 -22.29 3.00
C SER A 72 -1.47 -23.04 3.49
N THR A 73 -1.44 -24.34 3.24
CA THR A 73 -0.26 -25.21 3.44
C THR A 73 0.95 -24.76 2.61
N MET A 74 0.71 -24.09 1.49
CA MET A 74 1.74 -23.55 0.61
C MET A 74 2.23 -22.16 1.02
N ASP A 75 1.56 -21.47 1.95
CA ASP A 75 2.04 -20.19 2.47
C ASP A 75 3.37 -20.41 3.20
N GLY A 76 4.38 -19.60 2.86
CA GLY A 76 5.71 -19.72 3.44
C GLY A 76 6.57 -20.85 2.86
N ASP A 77 6.15 -21.48 1.76
CA ASP A 77 6.97 -22.46 1.06
C ASP A 77 8.28 -21.83 0.56
N SER A 78 9.40 -22.49 0.86
CA SER A 78 10.75 -22.01 0.58
C SER A 78 11.06 -21.79 -0.90
N LYS A 79 10.36 -22.45 -1.82
CA LYS A 79 10.63 -22.38 -3.26
C LYS A 79 9.77 -21.33 -3.96
N VAL A 80 8.55 -21.08 -3.47
CA VAL A 80 7.57 -20.26 -4.19
C VAL A 80 7.16 -18.98 -3.46
N ASP A 81 7.28 -18.92 -2.14
CA ASP A 81 6.66 -17.84 -1.35
C ASP A 81 7.61 -17.12 -0.38
N ARG A 82 8.88 -17.52 -0.29
CA ARG A 82 9.90 -16.83 0.52
C ARG A 82 10.83 -15.95 -0.33
N PRO A 83 11.37 -14.84 0.21
CA PRO A 83 11.22 -14.37 1.60
C PRO A 83 9.84 -13.78 1.88
N LEU A 84 9.24 -14.11 3.04
CA LEU A 84 7.86 -13.76 3.43
C LEU A 84 7.82 -13.06 4.78
N VAL A 85 7.03 -12.00 4.87
CA VAL A 85 6.66 -11.37 6.15
C VAL A 85 5.19 -11.63 6.46
N VAL A 86 4.89 -12.21 7.63
CA VAL A 86 3.51 -12.44 8.07
C VAL A 86 3.04 -11.28 8.91
N GLN A 87 1.98 -10.60 8.47
CA GLN A 87 1.44 -9.44 9.18
C GLN A 87 0.24 -9.79 10.06
N PHE A 88 0.29 -9.39 11.33
CA PHE A 88 -0.83 -9.46 12.26
C PHE A 88 -1.37 -8.08 12.63
N CYS A 89 -2.68 -8.02 12.91
CA CYS A 89 -3.25 -7.00 13.76
C CYS A 89 -3.60 -7.59 15.13
N ALA A 90 -3.32 -6.82 16.18
CA ALA A 90 -3.56 -7.22 17.57
C ALA A 90 -3.66 -6.00 18.48
N ASN A 91 -4.19 -6.21 19.67
CA ASN A 91 -4.17 -5.29 20.80
C ASN A 91 -3.96 -6.00 22.14
N ASP A 92 -3.54 -7.26 22.07
CA ASP A 92 -3.24 -8.14 23.19
C ASP A 92 -1.91 -8.85 22.90
N PRO A 93 -0.86 -8.60 23.71
CA PRO A 93 0.47 -9.20 23.50
C PRO A 93 0.49 -10.73 23.56
N GLU A 94 -0.34 -11.35 24.38
CA GLU A 94 -0.36 -12.81 24.50
C GLU A 94 -0.95 -13.46 23.26
N TYR A 95 -2.07 -12.95 22.76
CA TYR A 95 -2.66 -13.46 21.52
C TYR A 95 -1.77 -13.19 20.32
N LEU A 96 -1.08 -12.04 20.29
CA LEU A 96 -0.12 -11.72 19.23
C LEU A 96 1.03 -12.73 19.21
N LEU A 97 1.64 -13.00 20.37
CA LEU A 97 2.74 -13.98 20.46
C LEU A 97 2.27 -15.40 20.11
N LYS A 98 1.12 -15.83 20.62
CA LYS A 98 0.54 -17.15 20.29
C LYS A 98 0.29 -17.28 18.79
N ALA A 99 -0.21 -16.24 18.13
CA ALA A 99 -0.42 -16.24 16.68
C ALA A 99 0.89 -16.31 15.90
N ALA A 100 1.89 -15.52 16.30
CA ALA A 100 3.21 -15.50 15.68
C ALA A 100 3.90 -16.86 15.77
N LYS A 101 3.83 -17.54 16.94
CA LYS A 101 4.40 -18.87 17.14
C LYS A 101 3.78 -19.97 16.26
N LEU A 102 2.58 -19.77 15.71
CA LEU A 102 1.97 -20.73 14.78
C LEU A 102 2.59 -20.69 13.37
N VAL A 103 3.32 -19.63 13.03
CA VAL A 103 3.88 -19.38 11.68
C VAL A 103 5.35 -19.02 11.69
N GLU A 104 6.01 -19.06 12.87
CA GLU A 104 7.41 -18.64 13.06
C GLU A 104 8.38 -19.41 12.15
N ASP A 105 8.14 -20.70 11.91
CA ASP A 105 8.95 -21.53 11.01
C ASP A 105 8.56 -21.38 9.52
N LYS A 106 7.48 -20.65 9.22
CA LYS A 106 6.92 -20.47 7.88
C LYS A 106 7.18 -19.08 7.29
N CYS A 107 7.95 -18.23 7.95
CA CYS A 107 8.24 -16.91 7.45
C CYS A 107 9.61 -16.39 7.89
N ASP A 108 10.02 -15.28 7.31
CA ASP A 108 11.32 -14.64 7.52
C ASP A 108 11.21 -13.49 8.53
N ALA A 109 10.01 -12.96 8.75
CA ALA A 109 9.72 -12.00 9.80
C ALA A 109 8.23 -11.96 10.18
N ILE A 110 7.94 -11.47 11.39
CA ILE A 110 6.58 -11.15 11.85
C ILE A 110 6.40 -9.64 11.88
N ASP A 111 5.35 -9.14 11.23
CA ASP A 111 5.02 -7.72 11.20
C ASP A 111 3.79 -7.38 12.07
N LEU A 112 3.88 -6.29 12.81
CA LEU A 112 2.73 -5.69 13.48
C LEU A 112 2.13 -4.56 12.62
N ASN A 113 0.86 -4.72 12.23
CA ASN A 113 0.11 -3.66 11.57
C ASN A 113 -0.24 -2.54 12.55
N LEU A 114 0.30 -1.35 12.29
CA LEU A 114 -0.01 -0.10 13.00
C LEU A 114 -0.50 1.00 12.03
N GLY A 115 -0.88 0.60 10.80
CA GLY A 115 -1.16 1.52 9.71
C GLY A 115 -2.56 1.42 9.10
N CYS A 116 -3.33 0.35 9.37
CA CYS A 116 -4.65 0.17 8.78
C CYS A 116 -5.67 1.17 9.37
N PRO A 117 -6.27 2.06 8.56
CA PRO A 117 -7.21 3.07 9.07
C PRO A 117 -8.69 2.68 8.83
N GLN A 118 -8.94 1.42 8.43
CA GLN A 118 -10.27 0.96 8.04
C GLN A 118 -11.23 0.85 9.23
N GLY A 119 -12.54 0.86 8.95
CA GLY A 119 -13.58 0.78 9.99
C GLY A 119 -13.48 -0.49 10.84
N ILE A 120 -13.05 -1.62 10.25
CA ILE A 120 -12.80 -2.88 10.99
C ILE A 120 -11.69 -2.73 12.05
N ALA A 121 -10.64 -1.95 11.73
CA ALA A 121 -9.54 -1.68 12.66
C ALA A 121 -9.97 -0.75 13.79
N ARG A 122 -10.85 0.22 13.49
CA ARG A 122 -11.48 1.07 14.52
C ARG A 122 -12.29 0.24 15.51
N LYS A 123 -13.18 -0.61 14.99
CA LYS A 123 -14.06 -1.46 15.80
C LYS A 123 -13.27 -2.47 16.63
N GLY A 124 -12.23 -3.07 16.05
CA GLY A 124 -11.36 -4.02 16.73
C GLY A 124 -10.26 -3.39 17.60
N ASN A 125 -10.14 -2.06 17.60
CA ASN A 125 -9.10 -1.32 18.33
C ASN A 125 -7.68 -1.85 18.04
N TYR A 126 -7.30 -1.90 16.76
CA TYR A 126 -5.95 -2.26 16.29
C TYR A 126 -5.54 -1.37 15.10
N GLY A 127 -4.37 -1.59 14.49
CA GLY A 127 -3.90 -0.82 13.33
C GLY A 127 -3.63 0.64 13.69
N ALA A 128 -4.05 1.57 12.84
CA ALA A 128 -3.82 3.01 13.05
C ALA A 128 -4.56 3.60 14.26
N PHE A 129 -5.47 2.83 14.89
CA PHE A 129 -6.17 3.25 16.12
C PHE A 129 -5.40 2.93 17.40
N LEU A 130 -4.20 2.35 17.26
CA LEU A 130 -3.23 2.22 18.34
C LEU A 130 -2.22 3.37 18.36
N MET A 131 -2.22 4.26 17.36
CA MET A 131 -1.23 5.34 17.25
C MET A 131 -1.19 6.19 18.53
N GLU A 132 -2.28 6.38 19.26
CA GLU A 132 -2.29 7.14 20.51
C GLU A 132 -1.99 6.28 21.77
N LYS A 133 -1.65 5.00 21.62
CA LYS A 133 -1.46 4.01 22.70
C LYS A 133 -0.04 3.44 22.68
N TRP A 134 0.96 4.31 22.82
CA TRP A 134 2.37 3.95 22.68
C TRP A 134 2.82 2.85 23.65
N ASP A 135 2.37 2.89 24.92
CA ASP A 135 2.67 1.84 25.90
C ASP A 135 2.20 0.45 25.44
N LEU A 136 1.04 0.39 24.78
CA LEU A 136 0.50 -0.87 24.26
C LEU A 136 1.30 -1.33 23.04
N ILE A 137 1.63 -0.42 22.11
CA ILE A 137 2.48 -0.73 20.95
C ILE A 137 3.83 -1.27 21.42
N HIS A 138 4.45 -0.60 22.38
CA HIS A 138 5.73 -1.02 22.94
C HIS A 138 5.62 -2.42 23.52
N LYS A 139 4.59 -2.71 24.34
CA LYS A 139 4.35 -4.06 24.88
C LYS A 139 4.17 -5.11 23.78
N LEU A 140 3.36 -4.82 22.74
CA LEU A 140 3.11 -5.76 21.63
C LEU A 140 4.40 -6.13 20.90
N ILE A 141 5.20 -5.13 20.50
CA ILE A 141 6.46 -5.34 19.77
C ILE A 141 7.49 -6.01 20.68
N ARG A 142 7.66 -5.52 21.92
CA ARG A 142 8.63 -6.06 22.88
C ARG A 142 8.36 -7.52 23.20
N THR A 143 7.10 -7.90 23.40
CA THR A 143 6.71 -9.30 23.64
C THR A 143 7.10 -10.19 22.46
N LEU A 144 6.91 -9.76 21.21
CA LEU A 144 7.39 -10.51 20.06
C LEU A 144 8.92 -10.54 19.99
N HIS A 145 9.57 -9.39 20.20
CA HIS A 145 11.03 -9.28 20.12
C HIS A 145 11.71 -10.14 21.20
N ASP A 146 11.18 -10.26 22.41
CA ASP A 146 11.77 -11.13 23.45
C ASP A 146 11.63 -12.63 23.16
N ASN A 147 10.59 -13.04 22.43
CA ASN A 147 10.16 -14.43 22.41
C ASN A 147 10.26 -15.11 21.04
N LEU A 148 10.51 -14.36 19.96
CA LEU A 148 10.69 -14.92 18.61
C LEU A 148 12.18 -15.05 18.23
N SER A 149 12.51 -16.10 17.47
CA SER A 149 13.84 -16.30 16.89
C SER A 149 14.06 -15.52 15.59
N ILE A 150 12.98 -15.19 14.87
CA ILE A 150 13.00 -14.42 13.63
C ILE A 150 12.74 -12.92 13.87
N PRO A 151 13.16 -12.02 12.95
CA PRO A 151 12.91 -10.59 13.05
C PRO A 151 11.45 -10.20 13.30
N VAL A 152 11.28 -9.13 14.08
CA VAL A 152 9.98 -8.45 14.25
C VAL A 152 10.03 -7.13 13.51
N THR A 153 8.99 -6.82 12.75
CA THR A 153 8.87 -5.57 11.99
C THR A 153 7.59 -4.85 12.35
N ALA A 154 7.50 -3.58 11.99
CA ALA A 154 6.26 -2.83 12.14
C ALA A 154 5.99 -1.95 10.91
N LYS A 155 4.72 -1.90 10.50
CA LYS A 155 4.24 -0.99 9.47
C LYS A 155 3.37 0.10 10.07
N ILE A 156 3.85 1.35 10.02
CA ILE A 156 3.22 2.53 10.61
C ILE A 156 2.69 3.53 9.57
N ARG A 157 1.87 4.47 10.04
CA ARG A 157 1.55 5.74 9.39
C ARG A 157 2.18 6.89 10.17
N ILE A 158 2.29 8.05 9.53
CA ILE A 158 2.81 9.30 10.13
C ILE A 158 1.72 10.09 10.86
N TYR A 159 2.12 11.02 11.71
CA TYR A 159 1.28 12.15 12.16
C TYR A 159 1.48 13.35 11.23
N ASP A 160 0.61 14.34 11.38
CA ASP A 160 0.81 15.66 10.75
C ASP A 160 1.98 16.44 11.36
N ASP A 161 2.39 16.06 12.58
CA ASP A 161 3.54 16.62 13.30
C ASP A 161 4.77 15.75 13.03
N TRP A 162 5.84 16.38 12.52
CA TRP A 162 7.05 15.70 12.07
C TRP A 162 7.86 15.14 13.25
N GLU A 163 7.99 15.91 14.33
CA GLU A 163 8.70 15.46 15.53
C GLU A 163 7.93 14.33 16.22
N LYS A 164 6.61 14.45 16.32
CA LYS A 164 5.79 13.36 16.85
C LYS A 164 5.90 12.09 16.00
N SER A 165 6.04 12.23 14.68
CA SER A 165 6.27 11.08 13.79
C SER A 165 7.64 10.46 14.01
N LEU A 166 8.67 11.27 14.28
CA LEU A 166 10.00 10.80 14.62
C LEU A 166 10.03 10.08 15.98
N ASP A 167 9.44 10.68 17.01
CA ASP A 167 9.31 10.07 18.33
C ASP A 167 8.54 8.75 18.28
N TYR A 168 7.50 8.70 17.46
CA TYR A 168 6.74 7.47 17.25
C TYR A 168 7.56 6.38 16.57
N ALA A 169 8.31 6.72 15.51
CA ALA A 169 9.22 5.79 14.85
C ALA A 169 10.31 5.29 15.80
N LYS A 170 10.92 6.19 16.59
CA LYS A 170 11.92 5.84 17.61
C LYS A 170 11.36 4.90 18.67
N MET A 171 10.15 5.16 19.17
CA MET A 171 9.48 4.29 20.15
C MET A 171 9.21 2.88 19.58
N VAL A 172 8.80 2.79 18.31
CA VAL A 172 8.60 1.50 17.62
C VAL A 172 9.91 0.71 17.51
N LEU A 173 11.03 1.36 17.20
CA LEU A 173 12.35 0.73 17.14
C LEU A 173 12.87 0.34 18.52
N ASP A 174 12.73 1.22 19.52
CA ASP A 174 13.11 0.97 20.92
C ASP A 174 12.36 -0.24 21.50
N ALA A 175 11.10 -0.42 21.11
CA ALA A 175 10.32 -1.61 21.48
C ALA A 175 10.87 -2.93 20.89
N GLY A 176 11.78 -2.87 19.92
CA GLY A 176 12.45 -4.03 19.31
C GLY A 176 12.05 -4.34 17.88
N ALA A 177 11.37 -3.42 17.17
CA ALA A 177 11.14 -3.58 15.73
C ALA A 177 12.47 -3.44 14.99
N GLN A 178 12.87 -4.47 14.25
CA GLN A 178 14.12 -4.53 13.54
C GLN A 178 14.05 -3.85 12.17
N PHE A 179 12.89 -3.90 11.50
CA PHE A 179 12.61 -3.10 10.30
C PHE A 179 11.38 -2.24 10.55
N ILE A 180 11.35 -1.06 9.92
CA ILE A 180 10.18 -0.18 9.95
C ILE A 180 9.74 0.17 8.55
N THR A 181 8.46 -0.08 8.26
CA THR A 181 7.81 0.41 7.04
C THR A 181 6.96 1.62 7.38
N ILE A 182 7.17 2.75 6.70
CA ILE A 182 6.42 3.98 6.98
C ILE A 182 5.62 4.37 5.75
N HIS A 183 4.29 4.42 5.91
CA HIS A 183 3.42 5.02 4.92
C HIS A 183 3.38 6.54 5.16
N GLY A 184 3.79 7.32 4.17
CA GLY A 184 3.84 8.79 4.22
C GLY A 184 2.46 9.49 4.25
N ARG A 185 1.41 8.83 4.75
CA ARG A 185 0.06 9.38 4.90
C ARG A 185 -0.40 9.23 6.34
N THR A 186 -1.15 10.20 6.84
CA THR A 186 -1.77 10.09 8.18
C THR A 186 -2.95 9.12 8.18
N ARG A 187 -3.46 8.75 9.37
CA ARG A 187 -4.63 7.87 9.51
C ARG A 187 -5.86 8.40 8.76
N GLU A 188 -6.07 9.72 8.77
CA GLU A 188 -7.27 10.34 8.18
C GLU A 188 -7.21 10.41 6.64
N MET A 189 -6.01 10.29 6.06
CA MET A 189 -5.78 10.25 4.62
C MET A 189 -6.16 8.89 4.02
N LYS A 190 -7.46 8.67 3.83
CA LYS A 190 -8.06 7.47 3.23
C LYS A 190 -9.32 7.79 2.41
N GLY A 191 -9.72 6.87 1.54
CA GLY A 191 -10.93 7.03 0.73
C GLY A 191 -10.85 8.29 -0.15
N GLN A 192 -11.86 9.16 -0.07
CA GLN A 192 -11.85 10.44 -0.80
C GLN A 192 -10.75 11.41 -0.31
N ALA A 193 -10.26 11.25 0.92
CA ALA A 193 -9.23 12.09 1.52
C ALA A 193 -7.81 11.50 1.37
N THR A 194 -7.61 10.49 0.52
CA THR A 194 -6.32 9.76 0.43
C THR A 194 -5.13 10.67 0.14
N GLY A 195 -5.26 11.61 -0.80
CA GLY A 195 -4.19 12.55 -1.15
C GLY A 195 -2.86 11.88 -1.52
N LEU A 196 -1.79 12.68 -1.59
CA LEU A 196 -0.44 12.19 -1.86
C LEU A 196 0.25 11.79 -0.55
N ALA A 197 0.97 10.67 -0.55
CA ALA A 197 1.97 10.41 0.47
C ALA A 197 3.05 11.49 0.46
N ASN A 198 3.41 11.98 1.64
CA ASN A 198 4.47 12.95 1.84
C ASN A 198 5.81 12.22 1.92
N TRP A 199 6.63 12.31 0.87
CA TRP A 199 7.98 11.74 0.88
C TRP A 199 9.00 12.63 1.60
N LYS A 200 8.75 13.93 1.77
CA LYS A 200 9.62 14.83 2.52
C LYS A 200 9.71 14.45 4.00
N ILE A 201 8.59 14.08 4.62
CA ILE A 201 8.61 13.57 6.00
C ILE A 201 9.28 12.18 6.06
N LEU A 202 9.15 11.33 5.03
CA LEU A 202 9.90 10.07 5.00
C LEU A 202 11.42 10.31 4.97
N LYS A 203 11.88 11.29 4.17
CA LYS A 203 13.27 11.73 4.16
C LYS A 203 13.72 12.28 5.52
N TYR A 204 12.89 13.14 6.13
CA TYR A 204 13.14 13.65 7.48
C TYR A 204 13.32 12.53 8.51
N LEU A 205 12.45 11.52 8.48
CA LEU A 205 12.57 10.36 9.36
C LEU A 205 13.83 9.56 9.06
N ARG A 206 14.14 9.29 7.79
CA ARG A 206 15.36 8.59 7.38
C ARG A 206 16.64 9.28 7.86
N ASP A 207 16.68 10.61 7.87
CA ASP A 207 17.82 11.41 8.29
C ASP A 207 18.01 11.46 9.82
N ASN A 208 16.94 11.22 10.58
CA ASN A 208 16.93 11.34 12.04
C ASN A 208 16.78 9.99 12.77
N LEU A 209 16.71 8.89 12.03
CA LEU A 209 16.78 7.52 12.54
C LEU A 209 18.22 6.97 12.38
N PRO A 210 18.61 5.93 13.13
CA PRO A 210 19.93 5.32 13.01
C PRO A 210 20.27 4.97 11.56
N SER A 211 21.51 5.24 11.13
CA SER A 211 21.91 5.06 9.72
C SER A 211 21.84 3.59 9.25
N ASP A 212 22.02 2.65 10.17
CA ASP A 212 21.94 1.21 9.90
C ASP A 212 20.51 0.67 9.92
N GLN A 213 19.54 1.43 10.45
CA GLN A 213 18.13 1.03 10.54
C GLN A 213 17.57 0.71 9.14
N VAL A 214 16.96 -0.46 9.00
CA VAL A 214 16.25 -0.86 7.77
C VAL A 214 14.91 -0.15 7.71
N PHE A 215 14.71 0.61 6.63
CA PHE A 215 13.58 1.50 6.42
C PHE A 215 12.94 1.29 5.04
N PHE A 216 11.65 0.94 5.03
CA PHE A 216 10.87 0.78 3.81
C PHE A 216 9.89 1.94 3.60
N ALA A 217 9.95 2.59 2.43
CA ALA A 217 9.03 3.66 2.07
C ALA A 217 7.75 3.10 1.44
N ASN A 218 6.59 3.67 1.78
CA ASN A 218 5.31 3.26 1.21
C ASN A 218 4.41 4.45 0.87
N GLY A 219 3.77 4.38 -0.29
CA GLY A 219 2.76 5.32 -0.78
C GLY A 219 3.18 6.06 -2.04
N ASN A 220 2.23 6.30 -2.96
CA ASN A 220 2.41 6.93 -4.28
C ASN A 220 3.34 6.18 -5.25
N ILE A 221 3.31 4.84 -5.25
CA ILE A 221 4.05 4.01 -6.21
C ILE A 221 3.06 3.47 -7.22
N LEU A 222 2.98 4.09 -8.40
CA LEU A 222 2.02 3.77 -9.45
C LEU A 222 2.68 3.08 -10.65
N TYR A 223 3.93 3.45 -10.94
CA TYR A 223 4.67 3.00 -12.11
C TYR A 223 6.09 2.55 -11.74
N PRO A 224 6.79 1.78 -12.59
CA PRO A 224 8.17 1.36 -12.33
C PRO A 224 9.14 2.52 -12.04
N ASN A 225 8.98 3.66 -12.75
CA ASN A 225 9.82 4.85 -12.52
C ASN A 225 9.58 5.53 -11.16
N ASP A 226 8.45 5.28 -10.49
CA ASP A 226 8.21 5.80 -9.14
C ASP A 226 9.11 5.12 -8.10
N LEU A 227 9.57 3.90 -8.35
CA LEU A 227 10.46 3.17 -7.42
C LEU A 227 11.76 3.96 -7.23
N GLN A 228 12.45 4.26 -8.33
CA GLN A 228 13.71 5.01 -8.28
C GLN A 228 13.49 6.45 -7.78
N ARG A 229 12.36 7.08 -8.13
CA ARG A 229 12.04 8.43 -7.64
C ARG A 229 11.87 8.43 -6.11
N CYS A 230 11.13 7.46 -5.58
CA CYS A 230 10.92 7.30 -4.15
C CYS A 230 12.23 7.00 -3.42
N GLU A 231 13.05 6.11 -3.95
CA GLU A 231 14.37 5.78 -3.41
C GLU A 231 15.28 7.01 -3.35
N ARG A 232 15.39 7.79 -4.44
CA ARG A 232 16.20 9.02 -4.47
C ARG A 232 15.72 10.07 -3.47
N GLU A 233 14.41 10.27 -3.36
CA GLU A 233 13.85 11.30 -2.48
C GLU A 233 13.94 10.91 -1.00
N THR A 234 13.68 9.64 -0.68
CA THR A 234 13.55 9.19 0.72
C THR A 234 14.80 8.51 1.24
N THR A 235 15.70 8.06 0.37
CA THR A 235 16.89 7.26 0.70
C THR A 235 16.54 6.00 1.50
N CYS A 236 15.37 5.42 1.23
CA CYS A 236 14.91 4.19 1.86
C CYS A 236 15.68 2.96 1.33
N ASP A 237 15.71 1.89 2.12
CA ASP A 237 16.34 0.63 1.73
C ASP A 237 15.55 -0.11 0.66
N ALA A 238 14.22 0.03 0.69
CA ALA A 238 13.30 -0.60 -0.24
C ALA A 238 11.98 0.17 -0.37
N VAL A 239 11.30 -0.02 -1.50
CA VAL A 239 10.03 0.62 -1.82
C VAL A 239 8.90 -0.41 -1.81
N MET A 240 7.84 -0.08 -1.08
CA MET A 240 6.66 -0.91 -0.95
C MET A 240 5.48 -0.33 -1.74
N SER A 241 4.83 -1.15 -2.58
CA SER A 241 3.57 -0.81 -3.28
C SER A 241 2.41 -1.70 -2.86
N ALA A 242 1.22 -1.08 -2.75
CA ALA A 242 -0.03 -1.74 -2.39
C ALA A 242 -1.00 -1.69 -3.57
N GLU A 243 -1.90 -0.69 -3.60
CA GLU A 243 -2.91 -0.58 -4.67
C GLU A 243 -2.28 -0.49 -6.06
N GLY A 244 -1.17 0.22 -6.25
CA GLY A 244 -0.48 0.28 -7.55
C GLY A 244 -0.18 -1.12 -8.11
N ASN A 245 0.39 -2.00 -7.28
CA ASN A 245 0.62 -3.40 -7.64
C ASN A 245 -0.68 -4.18 -7.88
N LEU A 246 -1.73 -3.95 -7.07
CA LEU A 246 -3.01 -4.66 -7.19
C LEU A 246 -3.72 -4.42 -8.54
N TYR A 247 -3.53 -3.24 -9.14
CA TYR A 247 -4.05 -2.93 -10.48
C TYR A 247 -3.05 -3.28 -11.60
N ASN A 248 -1.75 -3.25 -11.30
CA ASN A 248 -0.70 -3.56 -12.25
C ASN A 248 0.51 -4.22 -11.55
N PRO A 249 0.62 -5.56 -11.55
CA PRO A 249 1.77 -6.26 -10.98
C PRO A 249 3.11 -5.84 -11.59
N GLY A 250 3.10 -5.40 -12.85
CA GLY A 250 4.25 -4.87 -13.58
C GLY A 250 4.89 -3.62 -12.99
N VAL A 251 4.30 -3.01 -11.96
CA VAL A 251 4.88 -1.86 -11.22
C VAL A 251 6.28 -2.15 -10.65
N PHE A 252 6.62 -3.42 -10.41
CA PHE A 252 7.95 -3.82 -9.92
C PHE A 252 8.93 -4.23 -11.02
N TRP A 253 8.50 -4.26 -12.28
CA TRP A 253 9.35 -4.68 -13.39
C TRP A 253 10.34 -3.59 -13.78
N THR A 254 11.60 -3.81 -13.42
CA THR A 254 12.71 -2.88 -13.67
C THR A 254 13.86 -3.50 -14.45
N GLU A 255 13.78 -4.80 -14.78
CA GLU A 255 14.81 -5.51 -15.56
C GLU A 255 14.91 -5.01 -17.01
N SER A 256 13.81 -4.50 -17.55
CA SER A 256 13.73 -3.94 -18.91
C SER A 256 12.59 -2.92 -19.02
N GLU A 257 12.60 -2.16 -20.12
CA GLU A 257 11.50 -1.28 -20.54
C GLU A 257 10.44 -2.03 -21.38
N ASP A 258 10.33 -3.35 -21.20
CA ASP A 258 9.34 -4.15 -21.91
C ASP A 258 7.91 -3.78 -21.48
N LYS A 259 7.14 -3.20 -22.41
CA LYS A 259 5.75 -2.80 -22.17
C LYS A 259 4.85 -3.97 -21.78
N ASP A 260 5.13 -5.18 -22.26
CA ASP A 260 4.33 -6.37 -21.95
C ASP A 260 4.63 -6.92 -20.55
N LYS A 261 5.70 -6.45 -19.92
CA LYS A 261 6.00 -6.72 -18.51
C LYS A 261 5.57 -5.58 -17.60
N GLN A 262 5.86 -4.33 -17.96
CA GLN A 262 5.52 -3.17 -17.14
C GLN A 262 4.02 -2.83 -17.15
N PHE A 263 3.33 -3.10 -18.27
CA PHE A 263 1.92 -2.81 -18.51
C PHE A 263 1.29 -3.96 -19.29
N ALA A 264 1.40 -5.18 -18.76
CA ALA A 264 0.89 -6.39 -19.39
C ALA A 264 -0.56 -6.22 -19.86
N ARG A 265 -0.90 -6.87 -20.97
CA ARG A 265 -2.29 -6.91 -21.42
C ARG A 265 -3.16 -7.60 -20.37
N VAL A 266 -4.38 -7.11 -20.21
CA VAL A 266 -5.27 -7.59 -19.13
C VAL A 266 -5.67 -9.05 -19.31
N ASP A 267 -5.79 -9.54 -20.54
CA ASP A 267 -6.07 -10.95 -20.85
C ASP A 267 -4.93 -11.87 -20.39
N VAL A 268 -3.68 -11.49 -20.67
CA VAL A 268 -2.49 -12.25 -20.28
C VAL A 268 -2.35 -12.30 -18.76
N MET A 269 -2.46 -11.15 -18.10
CA MET A 269 -2.35 -11.07 -16.65
C MET A 269 -3.49 -11.82 -15.94
N LEU A 270 -4.72 -11.73 -16.46
CA LEU A 270 -5.88 -12.43 -15.91
C LEU A 270 -5.75 -13.94 -16.05
N ARG A 271 -5.34 -14.42 -17.24
CA ARG A 271 -5.05 -15.83 -17.50
C ARG A 271 -3.99 -16.37 -16.54
N GLU A 272 -2.87 -15.65 -16.41
CA GLU A 272 -1.79 -16.07 -15.54
C GLU A 272 -2.22 -16.15 -14.07
N TYR A 273 -2.90 -15.11 -13.57
CA TYR A 273 -3.44 -15.12 -12.22
C TYR A 273 -4.42 -16.30 -12.02
N PHE A 274 -5.34 -16.51 -12.96
CA PHE A 274 -6.31 -17.60 -12.90
C PHE A 274 -5.66 -18.99 -12.80
N GLU A 275 -4.62 -19.25 -13.60
CA GLU A 275 -3.87 -20.51 -13.54
C GLU A 275 -3.09 -20.67 -12.23
N ILE A 276 -2.56 -19.58 -11.66
CA ILE A 276 -1.94 -19.64 -10.33
C ILE A 276 -2.99 -19.99 -9.26
N VAL A 277 -4.18 -19.39 -9.30
CA VAL A 277 -5.24 -19.71 -8.32
C VAL A 277 -5.68 -21.17 -8.44
N LYS A 278 -5.65 -21.79 -9.63
CA LYS A 278 -5.90 -23.24 -9.81
C LYS A 278 -4.90 -24.13 -9.09
N GLN A 279 -3.66 -23.68 -8.98
CA GLN A 279 -2.57 -24.42 -8.36
C GLN A 279 -2.45 -24.17 -6.85
N CYS A 280 -3.04 -23.09 -6.35
CA CYS A 280 -3.01 -22.77 -4.92
C CYS A 280 -4.03 -23.59 -4.13
N GLU A 281 -3.54 -24.32 -3.13
CA GLU A 281 -4.41 -24.97 -2.13
C GLU A 281 -5.05 -23.93 -1.19
N GLY A 282 -6.21 -24.28 -0.63
CA GLY A 282 -6.91 -23.47 0.38
C GLY A 282 -7.92 -22.46 -0.17
N HIS A 283 -8.48 -21.66 0.72
CA HIS A 283 -9.62 -20.78 0.41
C HIS A 283 -9.26 -19.32 0.11
N ALA A 284 -8.08 -18.85 0.54
CA ALA A 284 -7.69 -17.45 0.43
C ALA A 284 -7.66 -16.98 -1.03
N SER A 285 -6.90 -17.66 -1.89
CA SER A 285 -6.79 -17.34 -3.33
C SER A 285 -8.13 -17.45 -4.06
N ARG A 286 -8.96 -18.45 -3.73
CA ARG A 286 -10.33 -18.58 -4.26
C ARG A 286 -11.21 -17.39 -3.87
N SER A 287 -11.11 -16.92 -2.62
CA SER A 287 -11.92 -15.80 -2.10
C SER A 287 -11.50 -14.45 -2.70
N ALA A 288 -10.21 -14.26 -2.96
CA ALA A 288 -9.63 -13.05 -3.53
C ALA A 288 -9.84 -12.93 -5.06
N MET A 289 -10.20 -14.02 -5.74
CA MET A 289 -10.23 -14.04 -7.21
C MET A 289 -11.21 -13.02 -7.81
N LYS A 290 -12.45 -12.95 -7.30
CA LYS A 290 -13.45 -11.98 -7.79
C LYS A 290 -12.95 -10.54 -7.68
N PRO A 291 -12.53 -10.03 -6.50
CA PRO A 291 -12.05 -8.66 -6.43
C PRO A 291 -10.81 -8.43 -7.29
N HIS A 292 -9.90 -9.40 -7.45
CA HIS A 292 -8.73 -9.25 -8.32
C HIS A 292 -9.09 -9.11 -9.79
N PHE A 293 -10.10 -9.84 -10.27
CA PHE A 293 -10.65 -9.65 -11.63
C PHE A 293 -11.14 -8.22 -11.82
N PHE A 294 -11.87 -7.66 -10.84
CA PHE A 294 -12.30 -6.25 -10.91
C PHE A 294 -11.16 -5.25 -10.87
N LYS A 295 -10.05 -5.55 -10.20
CA LYS A 295 -8.87 -4.68 -10.11
C LYS A 295 -8.06 -4.71 -11.40
N LEU A 296 -7.67 -5.89 -11.85
CA LEU A 296 -6.93 -6.08 -13.10
C LEU A 296 -7.69 -5.52 -14.31
N LEU A 297 -9.01 -5.70 -14.34
CA LEU A 297 -9.86 -5.25 -15.44
C LEU A 297 -10.46 -3.85 -15.20
N HIS A 298 -10.01 -3.08 -14.21
CA HIS A 298 -10.70 -1.84 -13.83
C HIS A 298 -10.92 -0.88 -15.01
N ALA A 299 -9.86 -0.56 -15.78
CA ALA A 299 -9.96 0.27 -16.97
C ALA A 299 -10.77 -0.41 -18.08
N PHE A 300 -10.52 -1.71 -18.29
CA PHE A 300 -11.20 -2.53 -19.29
C PHE A 300 -12.73 -2.57 -19.11
N LEU A 301 -13.20 -2.73 -17.87
CA LEU A 301 -14.62 -2.77 -17.51
C LEU A 301 -15.32 -1.42 -17.64
N ASN A 302 -14.60 -0.30 -17.80
CA ASN A 302 -15.22 0.99 -18.12
C ASN A 302 -15.69 1.04 -19.59
N VAL A 303 -15.06 0.26 -20.47
CA VAL A 303 -15.43 0.10 -21.88
C VAL A 303 -16.35 -1.12 -22.04
N HIS A 304 -15.91 -2.29 -21.58
CA HIS A 304 -16.64 -3.56 -21.64
C HIS A 304 -17.52 -3.77 -20.40
N LYS A 305 -18.54 -2.93 -20.26
CA LYS A 305 -19.41 -2.89 -19.07
C LYS A 305 -20.24 -4.16 -18.89
N GLU A 306 -20.48 -4.89 -19.97
CA GLU A 306 -21.21 -6.17 -20.01
C GLU A 306 -20.56 -7.25 -19.15
N LEU A 307 -19.24 -7.21 -18.94
CA LEU A 307 -18.52 -8.18 -18.11
C LEU A 307 -18.75 -7.97 -16.61
N ARG A 308 -19.15 -6.76 -16.18
CA ARG A 308 -19.38 -6.45 -14.76
C ARG A 308 -20.44 -7.34 -14.12
N PRO A 309 -21.67 -7.48 -14.69
CA PRO A 309 -22.66 -8.39 -14.14
C PRO A 309 -22.24 -9.87 -14.25
N GLU A 310 -21.46 -10.26 -15.27
CA GLU A 310 -20.95 -11.63 -15.41
C GLU A 310 -20.02 -11.98 -14.24
N ILE A 311 -18.98 -11.16 -14.00
CA ILE A 311 -18.06 -11.32 -12.86
C ILE A 311 -18.83 -11.16 -11.54
N GLY A 312 -19.76 -10.21 -11.46
CA GLY A 312 -20.54 -9.92 -10.25
C GLY A 312 -21.36 -11.12 -9.76
N LYS A 313 -21.96 -11.88 -10.68
CA LYS A 313 -22.81 -13.05 -10.40
C LYS A 313 -22.04 -14.29 -9.96
N THR A 314 -20.74 -14.38 -10.24
CA THR A 314 -19.90 -15.50 -9.77
C THR A 314 -19.87 -15.58 -8.24
N SER A 315 -19.34 -16.66 -7.67
CA SER A 315 -19.10 -16.75 -6.23
C SER A 315 -17.81 -17.51 -5.94
N VAL A 316 -17.39 -17.53 -4.67
CA VAL A 316 -16.27 -18.36 -4.22
C VAL A 316 -16.53 -19.86 -4.43
N HIS A 317 -17.80 -20.26 -4.61
CA HIS A 317 -18.22 -21.64 -4.87
C HIS A 317 -18.40 -21.95 -6.36
N ALA A 318 -18.29 -20.97 -7.25
CA ALA A 318 -18.37 -21.21 -8.69
C ALA A 318 -17.21 -22.09 -9.16
N SER A 319 -17.50 -22.97 -10.10
CA SER A 319 -16.55 -23.90 -10.69
C SER A 319 -15.46 -23.16 -11.47
N PHE A 320 -14.29 -23.78 -11.63
CA PHE A 320 -13.24 -23.21 -12.47
C PHE A 320 -13.68 -23.02 -13.92
N ASP A 321 -14.59 -23.84 -14.44
CA ASP A 321 -15.09 -23.72 -15.81
C ASP A 321 -15.94 -22.45 -15.99
N GLU A 322 -16.73 -22.06 -14.99
CA GLU A 322 -17.46 -20.80 -15.00
C GLU A 322 -16.52 -19.59 -15.01
N TRP A 323 -15.43 -19.66 -14.24
CA TRP A 323 -14.40 -18.62 -14.23
C TRP A 323 -13.58 -18.59 -15.53
N GLU A 324 -13.24 -19.76 -16.06
CA GLU A 324 -12.54 -19.94 -17.34
C GLU A 324 -13.32 -19.31 -18.50
N ALA A 325 -14.65 -19.42 -18.49
CA ALA A 325 -15.50 -18.79 -19.50
C ALA A 325 -15.34 -17.26 -19.49
N ILE A 326 -15.21 -16.63 -18.32
CA ILE A 326 -14.95 -15.19 -18.19
C ILE A 326 -13.54 -14.85 -18.70
N VAL A 327 -12.52 -15.65 -18.35
CA VAL A 327 -11.15 -15.43 -18.83
C VAL A 327 -11.11 -15.49 -20.36
N LYS A 328 -11.69 -16.52 -20.96
CA LYS A 328 -11.81 -16.68 -22.42
C LYS A 328 -12.58 -15.53 -23.07
N ARG A 329 -13.60 -15.00 -22.41
CA ARG A 329 -14.34 -13.85 -22.92
C ARG A 329 -13.46 -12.60 -22.98
N VAL A 330 -12.67 -12.34 -21.94
CA VAL A 330 -11.68 -11.24 -21.94
C VAL A 330 -10.63 -11.45 -23.02
N GLU A 331 -10.07 -12.67 -23.15
CA GLU A 331 -9.11 -13.02 -24.21
C GLU A 331 -9.68 -12.75 -25.61
N SER A 332 -10.92 -13.15 -25.87
CA SER A 332 -11.59 -12.91 -27.16
C SER A 332 -11.80 -11.42 -27.45
N LEU A 333 -12.17 -10.61 -26.45
CA LEU A 333 -12.34 -9.17 -26.62
C LEU A 333 -11.00 -8.47 -26.87
N VAL A 334 -9.93 -8.87 -26.17
CA VAL A 334 -8.59 -8.34 -26.44
C VAL A 334 -8.10 -8.78 -27.83
N ALA A 335 -8.37 -10.02 -28.26
CA ALA A 335 -8.03 -10.47 -29.61
C ALA A 335 -8.69 -9.59 -30.69
N GLN A 336 -9.97 -9.26 -30.55
CA GLN A 336 -10.69 -8.34 -31.46
C GLN A 336 -10.06 -6.94 -31.49
N ILE A 337 -9.57 -6.43 -30.35
CA ILE A 337 -8.85 -5.15 -30.31
C ILE A 337 -7.58 -5.23 -31.16
N TYR A 338 -6.86 -6.36 -31.12
CA TYR A 338 -5.62 -6.56 -31.87
C TYR A 338 -5.83 -6.91 -33.36
N GLU A 339 -7.07 -7.13 -33.81
CA GLU A 339 -7.41 -7.24 -35.24
C GLU A 339 -7.50 -5.88 -35.93
N GLN A 340 -7.50 -4.77 -35.16
CA GLN A 340 -7.54 -3.42 -35.72
C GLN A 340 -6.25 -3.11 -36.51
N PRO A 341 -6.35 -2.53 -37.72
CA PRO A 341 -5.20 -2.27 -38.58
C PRO A 341 -4.23 -1.23 -37.99
N ASP A 342 -4.69 -0.36 -37.10
CA ASP A 342 -3.94 0.70 -36.42
C ASP A 342 -3.50 0.30 -34.99
N ILE A 343 -3.54 -0.99 -34.63
CA ILE A 343 -3.20 -1.45 -33.28
C ILE A 343 -1.79 -1.02 -32.83
N GLU A 344 -0.82 -0.96 -33.74
CA GLU A 344 0.55 -0.53 -33.42
C GLU A 344 0.61 0.95 -32.97
N GLU A 345 -0.27 1.79 -33.50
CA GLU A 345 -0.39 3.21 -33.14
C GLU A 345 -1.22 3.40 -31.85
N LEU A 346 -2.21 2.53 -31.64
CA LEU A 346 -3.09 2.57 -30.47
C LEU A 346 -2.47 1.96 -29.22
N ASP A 347 -1.64 0.93 -29.36
CA ASP A 347 -1.03 0.16 -28.27
C ASP A 347 0.28 0.78 -27.77
N VAL A 348 0.24 2.08 -27.54
CA VAL A 348 1.37 2.92 -27.13
C VAL A 348 1.08 3.53 -25.76
N ILE A 349 2.10 3.52 -24.88
CA ILE A 349 2.04 4.15 -23.57
C ILE A 349 2.74 5.49 -23.66
N VAL A 350 2.04 6.56 -23.28
CA VAL A 350 2.54 7.93 -23.40
C VAL A 350 2.65 8.56 -22.02
N ASP A 351 3.79 9.19 -21.74
CA ASP A 351 3.95 10.01 -20.55
C ASP A 351 3.13 11.31 -20.67
N GLY A 352 2.32 11.57 -19.65
CA GLY A 352 1.68 12.87 -19.45
C GLY A 352 2.65 13.92 -18.93
N PRO A 353 2.17 15.15 -18.67
CA PRO A 353 2.99 16.21 -18.11
C PRO A 353 3.54 15.83 -16.72
N ILE A 354 4.67 16.43 -16.35
CA ILE A 354 5.19 16.35 -14.99
C ILE A 354 4.26 17.15 -14.08
N GLU A 355 3.75 16.48 -13.05
CA GLU A 355 2.89 17.04 -12.02
C GLU A 355 3.72 17.76 -10.94
N SER A 356 3.05 18.57 -10.11
CA SER A 356 3.68 19.33 -9.02
C SER A 356 4.42 18.48 -7.98
N TRP A 357 4.12 17.17 -7.90
CA TRP A 357 4.79 16.20 -7.04
C TRP A 357 5.98 15.50 -7.69
N GLY A 358 6.37 15.90 -8.92
CA GLY A 358 7.62 15.50 -9.56
C GLY A 358 7.58 14.21 -10.39
N GLY A 359 6.41 13.61 -10.60
CA GLY A 359 6.25 12.52 -11.58
C GLY A 359 5.08 12.79 -12.53
N SER A 360 4.80 11.82 -13.40
CA SER A 360 3.82 11.96 -14.49
C SER A 360 2.75 10.87 -14.40
N TYR A 361 1.52 11.21 -14.77
CA TYR A 361 0.53 10.20 -15.10
C TYR A 361 0.75 9.71 -16.53
N LYS A 362 0.65 8.40 -16.74
CA LYS A 362 0.77 7.80 -18.08
C LYS A 362 -0.60 7.58 -18.69
N LYS A 363 -0.73 7.87 -19.98
CA LYS A 363 -1.85 7.41 -20.80
C LYS A 363 -1.55 5.98 -21.24
N VAL A 364 -2.32 5.04 -20.69
CA VAL A 364 -2.17 3.60 -20.94
C VAL A 364 -3.43 3.08 -21.64
N PRO A 365 -3.32 2.32 -22.75
CA PRO A 365 -4.46 1.71 -23.41
C PRO A 365 -5.32 0.88 -22.45
N TYR A 366 -6.65 0.95 -22.57
CA TYR A 366 -7.56 0.38 -21.56
C TYR A 366 -7.51 -1.16 -21.46
N TRP A 367 -6.94 -1.84 -22.46
CA TRP A 367 -6.67 -3.28 -22.50
C TRP A 367 -5.34 -3.67 -21.86
N ARG A 368 -4.62 -2.74 -21.24
CA ARG A 368 -3.41 -2.99 -20.45
C ARG A 368 -3.64 -2.70 -18.97
N CYS A 369 -3.00 -3.51 -18.12
CA CYS A 369 -2.95 -3.30 -16.69
C CYS A 369 -2.35 -1.92 -16.41
N GLN A 370 -3.02 -1.14 -15.58
CA GLN A 370 -2.66 0.24 -15.30
C GLN A 370 -3.13 0.64 -13.91
N PRO A 371 -2.36 1.47 -13.18
CA PRO A 371 -2.74 1.87 -11.83
C PRO A 371 -4.07 2.61 -11.83
N TYR A 372 -4.89 2.35 -10.83
CA TYR A 372 -6.00 3.23 -10.50
C TYR A 372 -5.52 4.29 -9.51
N PHE A 373 -5.76 5.54 -9.87
CA PHE A 373 -5.59 6.67 -9.00
C PHE A 373 -6.79 7.60 -9.23
N ARG A 374 -7.15 8.32 -8.17
CA ARG A 374 -8.05 9.46 -8.32
C ARG A 374 -7.18 10.64 -8.65
N THR A 375 -7.49 11.35 -9.74
CA THR A 375 -6.85 12.62 -10.04
C THR A 375 -6.98 13.51 -8.83
N VAL A 376 -5.87 14.08 -8.38
CA VAL A 376 -5.89 15.08 -7.33
C VAL A 376 -6.34 16.37 -8.01
N ASP A 377 -7.65 16.61 -8.02
CA ASP A 377 -8.28 17.67 -8.82
C ASP A 377 -7.90 19.08 -8.36
N GLY A 378 -6.79 19.63 -8.86
CA GLY A 378 -6.55 21.06 -9.07
C GLY A 378 -6.43 21.99 -7.85
N GLU A 379 -7.27 21.87 -6.81
CA GLU A 379 -7.13 22.50 -5.50
C GLU A 379 -8.18 21.93 -4.52
N LYS A 380 -7.70 21.07 -3.61
CA LYS A 380 -8.02 21.01 -2.17
C LYS A 380 -7.34 19.77 -1.61
N GLN A 381 -6.01 19.72 -1.74
CA GLN A 381 -5.29 19.19 -0.60
C GLN A 381 -5.47 20.20 0.52
N ASN A 382 -5.81 19.71 1.71
CA ASN A 382 -5.48 20.44 2.90
C ASN A 382 -3.95 20.35 3.03
N THR A 383 -3.21 21.10 2.19
CA THR A 383 -1.84 21.51 2.45
C THR A 383 -1.88 22.50 3.60
N ARG A 384 -2.42 22.09 4.76
CA ARG A 384 -1.78 22.52 5.98
C ARG A 384 -0.35 22.10 5.77
N LEU A 385 0.51 23.08 5.46
CA LEU A 385 1.93 22.99 5.64
C LEU A 385 2.09 22.29 6.99
N LEU A 386 2.35 20.99 6.91
CA LEU A 386 2.50 20.13 8.06
C LEU A 386 3.61 20.81 8.84
N LYS A 387 3.31 21.24 10.08
CA LYS A 387 4.19 22.14 10.82
C LYS A 387 5.60 21.56 10.79
N VAL A 388 6.45 22.16 9.96
CA VAL A 388 7.85 21.78 9.87
C VAL A 388 8.46 22.30 11.15
N ALA A 389 9.02 21.40 11.95
CA ALA A 389 9.98 21.80 12.96
C ALA A 389 11.23 22.28 12.21
N GLY A 390 11.38 23.59 12.06
CA GLY A 390 12.65 24.20 11.64
C GLY A 390 12.69 25.09 10.40
N GLU A 391 11.57 25.50 9.78
CA GLU A 391 11.63 26.50 8.71
C GLU A 391 11.74 27.93 9.28
N LYS A 392 12.98 28.35 9.59
CA LYS A 392 13.35 29.77 9.67
C LYS A 392 14.31 30.24 8.59
N GLU A 393 14.82 29.35 7.73
CA GLU A 393 15.72 29.76 6.65
C GLU A 393 15.47 28.89 5.42
N LEU A 394 14.69 29.38 4.44
CA LEU A 394 14.77 29.01 3.02
C LEU A 394 13.70 29.73 2.16
N VAL A 395 13.48 31.03 2.36
CA VAL A 395 12.82 31.88 1.33
C VAL A 395 13.44 33.28 1.33
N LYS A 396 14.59 33.42 0.67
CA LYS A 396 15.10 34.69 0.13
C LYS A 396 15.96 34.43 -1.10
N SER A 397 15.33 34.09 -2.22
CA SER A 397 15.86 34.40 -3.56
C SER A 397 14.89 33.94 -4.66
N SER A 398 13.80 34.68 -4.88
CA SER A 398 13.13 34.71 -6.20
C SER A 398 11.97 35.72 -6.20
N SER A 399 12.28 37.01 -6.02
CA SER A 399 11.30 38.06 -6.34
C SER A 399 11.99 39.40 -6.60
N THR A 400 12.83 39.44 -7.64
CA THR A 400 13.24 40.71 -8.27
C THR A 400 13.48 40.48 -9.76
N SER A 401 12.39 40.54 -10.53
CA SER A 401 12.39 41.08 -11.90
C SER A 401 10.97 41.04 -12.44
N LEU A 402 10.29 42.19 -12.43
CA LEU A 402 9.48 42.73 -13.53
C LEU A 402 8.77 43.99 -13.02
N GLU A 403 9.38 45.13 -13.31
CA GLU A 403 8.77 46.45 -13.23
C GLU A 403 7.84 46.72 -14.43
N ASN A 404 6.92 47.66 -14.18
CA ASN A 404 6.32 48.63 -15.10
C ASN A 404 5.03 48.28 -15.87
N GLY A 405 3.93 48.80 -15.31
CA GLY A 405 2.73 49.23 -16.04
C GLY A 405 1.92 50.22 -15.18
N LYS A 406 2.15 51.53 -15.38
CA LYS A 406 1.45 52.65 -14.71
C LYS A 406 0.04 52.91 -15.29
N ARG A 407 -0.79 53.59 -14.45
CA ARG A 407 -2.00 54.42 -14.69
C ARG A 407 -3.35 53.73 -14.41
N THR A 408 -4.35 54.29 -13.73
CA THR A 408 -4.59 55.59 -13.04
C THR A 408 -5.90 55.46 -12.23
N ILE A 409 -5.88 55.98 -10.99
CA ILE A 409 -6.88 56.74 -10.20
C ILE A 409 -8.38 56.64 -10.60
N ASP A 410 -9.25 56.31 -9.64
CA ASP A 410 -10.35 57.19 -9.17
C ASP A 410 -11.06 56.59 -7.93
N GLU A 411 -10.99 57.37 -6.84
CA GLU A 411 -11.88 57.30 -5.67
C GLU A 411 -13.14 58.09 -6.00
N GLU A 412 -14.34 57.58 -5.68
CA GLU A 412 -15.41 58.42 -5.13
C GLU A 412 -16.61 57.64 -4.60
N SER A 413 -17.05 58.05 -3.40
CA SER A 413 -18.40 58.03 -2.81
C SER A 413 -19.08 56.66 -2.57
N ALA A 414 -19.25 56.23 -1.33
CA ALA A 414 -20.23 56.68 -0.33
C ALA A 414 -21.66 56.18 -0.60
N ASP A 415 -22.14 55.45 0.41
CA ASP A 415 -23.45 55.61 1.04
C ASP A 415 -24.38 54.37 1.04
N GLN A 416 -24.97 54.20 2.23
CA GLN A 416 -26.17 53.46 2.59
C GLN A 416 -26.09 51.96 2.89
N GLY A 417 -26.54 51.62 4.11
CA GLY A 417 -27.32 50.40 4.31
C GLY A 417 -26.95 49.54 5.51
N ASN A 418 -26.90 50.12 6.71
CA ASN A 418 -26.97 49.36 7.95
C ASN A 418 -28.35 48.65 8.07
N VAL A 419 -28.42 47.69 8.98
CA VAL A 419 -29.63 47.11 9.63
C VAL A 419 -30.02 45.68 9.23
N LYS A 420 -29.53 44.76 10.08
CA LYS A 420 -30.22 43.63 10.75
C LYS A 420 -30.97 42.60 9.89
N ARG A 421 -30.58 41.33 10.07
CA ARG A 421 -31.44 40.36 10.78
C ARG A 421 -30.63 39.15 11.28
N ARG A 422 -30.59 39.03 12.61
CA ARG A 422 -30.29 37.80 13.35
C ARG A 422 -31.53 36.88 13.28
N ALA A 423 -31.22 35.58 13.15
CA ALA A 423 -31.85 34.43 13.79
C ALA A 423 -33.36 34.22 13.66
N VAL A 424 -33.73 33.11 13.01
CA VAL A 424 -34.70 32.14 13.57
C VAL A 424 -34.17 30.73 13.26
N ILE A 425 -33.83 30.03 14.34
CA ILE A 425 -33.74 28.57 14.46
C ILE A 425 -35.15 28.14 14.90
N GLU A 426 -35.79 27.19 14.22
CA GLU A 426 -36.41 25.98 14.79
C GLU A 426 -37.32 25.25 13.78
N GLU A 427 -37.40 23.94 13.97
CA GLU A 427 -38.43 23.00 13.49
C GLU A 427 -38.43 22.60 12.00
N ASN A 428 -37.94 21.39 11.73
CA ASN A 428 -38.85 20.28 11.43
C ASN A 428 -38.17 18.91 11.56
N ARG A 429 -38.78 18.09 12.41
CA ARG A 429 -38.63 16.63 12.49
C ARG A 429 -39.80 16.01 11.73
N GLU A 430 -39.54 14.80 11.24
CA GLU A 430 -40.48 13.71 10.89
C GLU A 430 -41.00 13.57 9.45
N GLU A 431 -41.03 12.28 9.06
CA GLU A 431 -41.64 11.61 7.90
C GLU A 431 -40.89 11.57 6.56
N GLN A 432 -39.93 10.64 6.42
CA GLN A 432 -40.03 9.38 5.63
C GLN A 432 -38.69 8.63 5.55
#